data_AF-A0A920FGD3-F1
#
_entry.id   AF-A0A920FGD3-F1
#
_cell.length_a   1.000
_cell.length_b   1.000
_cell.length_c   1.000
_cell.angle_alpha   90.00
_cell.angle_beta   90.00
_cell.angle_gamma   90.00
#
_symmetry.space_group_name_H-M   'P 1'
#
loop_
_entity.id
_entity.type
_entity.pdbx_description
1 polymer ?
#
loop_
_entity_poly.entity_id
_entity_poly.type
_entity_poly.pdbx_seq_one_letter_code
_entity_poly.pdbx_strand_id
1 'polypeptide(L)'
;MGKFHADITIIVDKEQNGPPQKPPVNIEVTGGNSYGELTKKAEKIQQFISNGNVNGLQKLKLDVEINKAEIQIEIDREYAKRVGLSTGQIAQSLRTSLFGKDVSTYNYKEDDYDINIRFNDTYRTNLNSILQQKVMFMNNRGQKLSIPISAVVKKVKEVNKHAAVVRKNLNNTVTVFAGVQEGFNPNEIINQVKELLLQFDESPEGLFFK
;
A
#
# COMPACT_ATOMS: atom_id res chain seq x y z
N MET A 1 -14.03 -1.99 -21.89
CA MET A 1 -12.87 -1.08 -22.01
C MET A 1 -13.11 0.13 -21.12
N GLY A 2 -12.60 0.12 -19.89
CA GLY A 2 -12.74 1.25 -18.96
C GLY A 2 -11.63 2.25 -19.24
N LYS A 3 -11.99 3.46 -19.67
CA LYS A 3 -11.04 4.57 -19.80
C LYS A 3 -10.56 4.95 -18.41
N PHE A 4 -9.32 4.64 -18.08
CA PHE A 4 -8.65 5.20 -16.92
C PHE A 4 -8.38 6.68 -17.21
N HIS A 5 -9.17 7.56 -16.63
CA HIS A 5 -8.80 8.97 -16.55
C HIS A 5 -7.65 9.04 -15.54
N ALA A 6 -6.43 9.25 -16.03
CA ALA A 6 -5.39 9.73 -15.13
C ALA A 6 -5.89 11.06 -14.58
N ASP A 7 -6.12 11.14 -13.27
CA ASP A 7 -6.34 12.42 -12.59
C ASP A 7 -5.04 13.23 -12.68
N ILE A 8 -4.88 13.96 -13.79
CA ILE A 8 -3.73 14.85 -13.98
C ILE A 8 -3.94 16.03 -13.02
N THR A 9 -3.25 15.98 -11.88
CA THR A 9 -3.20 17.10 -10.93
C THR A 9 -2.00 17.96 -11.27
N ILE A 10 -2.23 19.08 -11.94
CA ILE A 10 -1.19 20.10 -12.18
C ILE A 10 -1.09 20.97 -10.92
N ILE A 11 0.09 20.99 -10.30
CA ILE A 11 0.39 21.88 -9.17
C ILE A 11 1.39 22.92 -9.69
N VAL A 12 1.09 24.19 -9.47
CA VAL A 12 2.01 25.29 -9.76
C VAL A 12 2.55 25.76 -8.42
N ASP A 13 3.82 25.44 -8.15
CA ASP A 13 4.55 25.89 -6.97
C ASP A 13 5.64 26.89 -7.38
N LYS A 14 5.90 27.87 -6.51
CA LYS A 14 6.99 28.84 -6.71
C LYS A 14 8.34 28.15 -6.53
N GLU A 15 9.35 28.54 -7.30
CA GLU A 15 10.73 28.12 -7.05
C GLU A 15 11.13 28.46 -5.61
N GLN A 16 11.38 27.43 -4.81
CA GLN A 16 11.86 27.58 -3.45
C GLN A 16 13.36 27.86 -3.47
N ASN A 17 13.75 29.11 -3.19
CA ASN A 17 15.14 29.46 -2.97
C ASN A 17 15.57 29.01 -1.56
N GLY A 18 15.94 27.74 -1.41
CA GLY A 18 16.40 27.16 -0.15
C GLY A 18 16.21 25.64 -0.09
N PRO A 19 16.52 25.02 1.05
CA PRO A 19 16.21 23.62 1.28
C PRO A 19 14.71 23.38 1.07
N PRO A 20 14.30 22.24 0.48
CA PRO A 20 12.90 21.94 0.22
C PRO A 20 12.08 22.02 1.53
N GLN A 21 11.08 22.89 1.53
CA GLN A 21 10.18 23.09 2.66
C GLN A 21 8.90 22.27 2.49
N LYS A 22 8.35 21.81 3.61
CA LYS A 22 7.02 21.19 3.63
C LYS A 22 5.95 22.21 3.22
N PRO A 23 4.80 21.75 2.68
CA PRO A 23 3.68 22.63 2.40
C PRO A 23 3.29 23.45 3.65
N PRO A 24 2.91 24.72 3.47
CA PRO A 24 2.64 25.66 4.58
C PRO A 24 1.50 25.19 5.48
N VAL A 25 0.46 24.57 4.92
CA VAL A 25 -0.60 23.92 5.70
C VAL A 25 -0.27 22.45 5.84
N ASN A 26 -0.03 22.02 7.07
CA ASN A 26 0.34 20.64 7.41
C ASN A 26 -0.33 20.23 8.73
N ILE A 27 -1.22 19.24 8.66
CA ILE A 27 -2.01 18.76 9.79
C ILE A 27 -1.68 17.30 10.00
N GLU A 28 -1.04 17.00 11.13
CA GLU A 28 -0.65 15.64 11.50
C GLU A 28 -1.75 15.00 12.35
N VAL A 29 -2.35 13.92 11.84
CA VAL A 29 -3.39 13.15 12.51
C VAL A 29 -2.78 11.89 13.12
N THR A 30 -2.82 11.79 14.45
CA THR A 30 -2.21 10.70 15.22
C THR A 30 -3.17 10.14 16.28
N GLY A 31 -2.80 9.02 16.92
CA GLY A 31 -3.49 8.53 18.13
C GLY A 31 -4.68 7.58 17.92
N GLY A 32 -4.95 7.14 16.69
CA GLY A 32 -6.00 6.15 16.41
C GLY A 32 -5.56 4.71 16.69
N ASN A 33 -6.53 3.81 16.89
CA ASN A 33 -6.26 2.38 17.17
C ASN A 33 -5.78 1.62 15.93
N SER A 34 -6.15 2.11 14.75
CA SER A 34 -5.71 1.55 13.48
C SER A 34 -5.37 2.64 12.47
N TYR A 35 -4.51 2.30 11.50
CA TYR A 35 -4.17 3.22 10.40
C TYR A 35 -5.40 3.54 9.52
N GLY A 36 -6.34 2.61 9.40
CA GLY A 36 -7.59 2.84 8.69
C GLY A 36 -8.49 3.87 9.37
N GLU A 37 -8.57 3.87 10.70
CA GLU A 37 -9.27 4.92 11.47
C GLU A 37 -8.60 6.29 11.32
N LEU A 38 -7.27 6.34 11.43
CA LEU A 38 -6.50 7.57 11.19
C LEU A 38 -6.75 8.14 9.80
N THR A 39 -6.76 7.28 8.79
CA THR A 39 -7.02 7.67 7.40
C THR A 39 -8.43 8.23 7.25
N LYS A 40 -9.45 7.56 7.81
CA LYS A 40 -10.84 8.06 7.81
C LYS A 40 -10.97 9.41 8.53
N LYS A 41 -10.30 9.58 9.68
CA LYS A 41 -10.29 10.86 10.41
C LYS A 41 -9.67 11.96 9.56
N ALA A 42 -8.54 11.68 8.92
CA ALA A 42 -7.87 12.61 8.02
C ALA A 42 -8.71 12.98 6.79
N GLU A 43 -9.42 12.02 6.18
CA GLU A 43 -10.37 12.27 5.10
C GLU A 43 -11.51 13.17 5.56
N LYS A 44 -12.03 12.97 6.78
CA LYS A 44 -13.08 13.82 7.36
C LYS A 44 -12.58 15.24 7.63
N ILE A 45 -11.37 15.39 8.16
CA ILE A 45 -10.72 16.70 8.33
C ILE A 45 -10.54 17.40 6.97
N GLN A 46 -10.03 16.67 5.97
CA GLN A 46 -9.87 17.18 4.61
C GLN A 46 -11.19 17.68 4.03
N GLN A 47 -12.26 16.88 4.14
CA GLN A 47 -13.61 17.24 3.66
C GLN A 47 -14.15 18.46 4.39
N PHE A 48 -14.02 18.50 5.73
CA PHE A 48 -14.52 19.60 6.55
C PHE A 48 -13.85 20.93 6.18
N ILE A 49 -12.52 20.95 6.08
CA ILE A 49 -11.77 22.16 5.71
C ILE A 49 -12.06 22.55 4.25
N SER A 50 -12.18 21.57 3.35
CA SER A 50 -12.52 21.86 1.95
C SER A 50 -13.91 22.51 1.82
N ASN A 51 -14.87 22.11 2.65
CA ASN A 51 -16.22 22.70 2.69
C ASN A 51 -16.24 24.10 3.33
N GLY A 52 -15.26 24.42 4.17
CA GLY A 52 -15.09 25.75 4.78
C GLY A 52 -14.70 26.85 3.79
N ASN A 53 -14.38 26.51 2.53
CA ASN A 53 -14.05 27.43 1.44
C ASN A 53 -13.03 28.52 1.82
N VAL A 54 -11.91 28.10 2.40
CA VAL A 54 -10.80 29.00 2.76
C VAL A 54 -10.18 29.59 1.49
N ASN A 55 -10.31 30.90 1.30
CA ASN A 55 -9.75 31.59 0.14
C ASN A 55 -8.22 31.47 0.11
N GLY A 56 -7.67 31.13 -1.06
CA GLY A 56 -6.24 30.95 -1.24
C GLY A 56 -5.68 29.61 -0.75
N LEU A 57 -6.50 28.74 -0.15
CA LEU A 57 -6.09 27.37 0.19
C LEU A 57 -6.14 26.48 -1.07
N GLN A 58 -5.04 25.82 -1.40
CA GLN A 58 -5.04 24.82 -2.48
C GLN A 58 -5.77 23.54 -2.05
N LYS A 59 -6.06 22.66 -3.01
CA LYS A 59 -6.69 21.36 -2.74
C LYS A 59 -5.87 20.56 -1.73
N LEU A 60 -6.47 20.26 -0.58
CA LEU A 60 -5.88 19.42 0.46
C LEU A 60 -5.65 18.00 -0.08
N LYS A 61 -4.52 17.42 0.30
CA LYS A 61 -4.10 16.05 -0.04
C LYS A 61 -3.74 15.29 1.22
N LEU A 62 -3.81 13.96 1.13
CA LEU A 62 -3.35 13.05 2.18
C LEU A 62 -2.04 12.40 1.72
N ASP A 63 -1.16 12.09 2.66
CA ASP A 63 0.05 11.30 2.45
C ASP A 63 -0.20 9.78 2.45
N VAL A 64 -1.46 9.37 2.22
CA VAL A 64 -1.87 7.97 2.25
C VAL A 64 -2.31 7.51 0.87
N GLU A 65 -1.64 6.49 0.36
CA GLU A 65 -2.12 5.73 -0.79
C GLU A 65 -3.00 4.58 -0.30
N ILE A 66 -4.30 4.81 -0.36
CA ILE A 66 -5.32 3.79 -0.21
C ILE A 66 -5.50 3.15 -1.59
N ASN A 67 -5.79 1.84 -1.63
CA ASN A 67 -6.08 1.06 -2.86
C ASN A 67 -4.91 0.32 -3.49
N LYS A 68 -3.93 -0.13 -2.70
CA LYS A 68 -3.04 -1.19 -3.18
C LYS A 68 -3.79 -2.52 -3.14
N ALA A 69 -4.10 -3.04 -4.32
CA ALA A 69 -4.73 -4.35 -4.45
C ALA A 69 -3.75 -5.46 -4.04
N GLU A 70 -4.21 -6.37 -3.17
CA GLU A 70 -3.48 -7.54 -2.72
C GLU A 70 -4.31 -8.81 -2.95
N ILE A 71 -3.64 -9.89 -3.36
CA ILE A 71 -4.25 -11.22 -3.47
C ILE A 71 -3.83 -12.02 -2.23
N GLN A 72 -4.80 -12.33 -1.36
CA GLN A 72 -4.60 -13.18 -0.20
C GLN A 72 -4.99 -14.63 -0.51
N ILE A 73 -4.02 -15.53 -0.38
CA ILE A 73 -4.20 -16.97 -0.58
C ILE A 73 -4.23 -17.65 0.80
N GLU A 74 -5.37 -18.22 1.17
CA GLU A 74 -5.56 -18.99 2.40
C GLU A 74 -5.30 -20.47 2.11
N ILE A 75 -4.28 -21.05 2.75
CA ILE A 75 -3.87 -22.45 2.57
C ILE A 75 -4.61 -23.35 3.56
N ASP A 76 -5.14 -24.48 3.07
CA ASP A 76 -5.61 -25.58 3.90
C ASP A 76 -4.40 -26.33 4.51
N ARG A 77 -4.02 -25.91 5.72
CA ARG A 77 -2.87 -26.47 6.43
C ARG A 77 -3.09 -27.93 6.86
N GLU A 78 -4.33 -28.31 7.13
CA GLU A 78 -4.66 -29.68 7.56
C GLU A 78 -4.51 -30.66 6.41
N TYR A 79 -5.06 -30.30 5.24
CA TYR A 79 -4.90 -31.09 4.03
C TYR A 79 -3.44 -31.13 3.56
N ALA A 80 -2.74 -29.98 3.55
CA ALA A 80 -1.32 -29.91 3.19
C ALA A 80 -0.45 -30.83 4.09
N LYS A 81 -0.67 -30.82 5.41
CA LYS A 81 0.03 -31.71 6.35
C LYS A 81 -0.27 -33.19 6.09
N ARG A 82 -1.52 -33.54 5.77
CA ARG A 82 -1.94 -34.92 5.49
C ARG A 82 -1.22 -35.49 4.26
N VAL A 83 -1.02 -34.69 3.22
CA VAL A 83 -0.31 -35.12 2.01
C VAL A 83 1.21 -35.05 2.15
N GLY A 84 1.72 -34.42 3.21
CA GLY A 84 3.15 -34.25 3.47
C GLY A 84 3.77 -33.01 2.80
N LEU A 85 2.94 -32.03 2.41
CA LEU A 85 3.39 -30.78 1.80
C LEU A 85 3.47 -29.68 2.86
N SER A 86 4.63 -29.05 3.02
CA SER A 86 4.81 -27.95 3.96
C SER A 86 4.37 -26.61 3.37
N THR A 87 3.90 -25.69 4.22
CA THR A 87 3.58 -24.31 3.84
C THR A 87 4.81 -23.57 3.31
N GLY A 88 6.01 -23.90 3.79
CA GLY A 88 7.28 -23.37 3.28
C GLY A 88 7.55 -23.76 1.83
N GLN A 89 7.30 -25.01 1.44
CA GLN A 89 7.43 -25.46 0.05
C GLN A 89 6.42 -24.76 -0.87
N ILE A 90 5.18 -24.61 -0.43
CA ILE A 90 4.14 -23.87 -1.18
C ILE A 90 4.58 -22.42 -1.38
N ALA A 91 4.99 -21.74 -0.31
CA ALA A 91 5.43 -20.34 -0.36
C ALA A 91 6.69 -20.16 -1.24
N GLN A 92 7.65 -21.07 -1.15
CA GLN A 92 8.86 -21.04 -1.99
C GLN A 92 8.51 -21.23 -3.46
N SER A 93 7.57 -22.12 -3.78
CA SER A 93 7.08 -22.33 -5.15
C SER A 93 6.45 -21.05 -5.71
N LEU A 94 5.55 -20.42 -4.95
CA LEU A 94 4.92 -19.15 -5.32
C LEU A 94 5.95 -18.03 -5.52
N ARG A 95 6.89 -17.89 -4.57
CA ARG A 95 7.93 -16.86 -4.62
C ARG A 95 8.82 -17.04 -5.84
N THR A 96 9.24 -18.27 -6.12
CA THR A 96 10.11 -18.59 -7.27
C THR A 96 9.38 -18.29 -8.58
N SER A 97 8.09 -18.59 -8.68
CA SER A 97 7.31 -18.29 -9.89
C SER A 97 7.13 -16.80 -10.13
N LEU A 98 6.89 -16.02 -9.07
CA LEU A 98 6.62 -14.58 -9.16
C LEU A 98 7.89 -13.72 -9.25
N PHE A 99 8.82 -13.91 -8.31
CA PHE A 99 9.99 -13.06 -8.14
C PHE A 99 11.27 -13.66 -8.73
N GLY A 100 11.23 -14.96 -9.02
CA GLY A 100 12.40 -15.73 -9.38
C GLY A 100 13.17 -16.26 -8.19
N LYS A 101 14.11 -17.14 -8.50
CA LYS A 101 15.07 -17.71 -7.58
C LYS A 101 16.43 -17.72 -8.24
N ASP A 102 17.39 -17.06 -7.61
CA ASP A 102 18.79 -17.16 -8.00
C ASP A 102 19.29 -18.55 -7.63
N VAL A 103 19.78 -19.27 -8.64
CA VAL A 103 20.19 -20.67 -8.49
C VAL A 103 21.70 -20.86 -8.61
N SER A 104 22.37 -19.94 -9.29
CA SER A 104 23.81 -19.98 -9.49
C SER A 104 24.28 -18.64 -10.07
N THR A 105 25.58 -18.43 -10.07
CA THR A 105 26.23 -17.31 -10.75
C THR A 105 27.23 -17.92 -11.72
N TYR A 106 27.20 -17.46 -12.97
CA TYR A 106 28.12 -17.87 -14.02
C TYR A 106 29.21 -16.81 -14.13
N ASN A 107 30.43 -17.17 -13.78
CA ASN A 107 31.57 -16.24 -13.83
C ASN A 107 32.26 -16.41 -15.18
N TYR A 108 32.41 -15.31 -15.92
CA TYR A 108 33.08 -15.30 -17.21
C TYR A 108 34.00 -14.09 -17.33
N LYS A 109 35.31 -14.36 -17.43
CA LYS A 109 36.37 -13.35 -17.37
C LYS A 109 36.34 -12.57 -16.04
N GLU A 110 36.06 -11.27 -16.10
CA GLU A 110 35.97 -10.37 -14.94
C GLU A 110 34.51 -10.03 -14.60
N ASP A 111 33.54 -10.66 -15.28
CA ASP A 111 32.11 -10.41 -15.10
C ASP A 111 31.41 -11.63 -14.45
N ASP A 112 30.47 -11.33 -13.55
CA ASP A 112 29.61 -12.31 -12.90
C ASP A 112 28.17 -12.18 -13.41
N TYR A 113 27.56 -13.31 -13.81
CA TYR A 113 26.20 -13.36 -14.35
C TYR A 113 25.29 -14.23 -13.50
N ASP A 114 24.33 -13.63 -12.80
CA ASP A 114 23.37 -14.37 -12.00
C ASP A 114 22.36 -15.14 -12.85
N ILE A 115 22.19 -16.42 -12.53
CA ILE A 115 21.21 -17.31 -13.14
C ILE A 115 19.97 -17.31 -12.25
N ASN A 116 18.91 -16.66 -12.74
CA ASN A 116 17.60 -16.59 -12.09
C ASN A 116 16.56 -17.46 -12.81
N ILE A 117 15.89 -18.35 -12.06
CA ILE A 117 14.77 -19.14 -12.58
C ILE A 117 13.46 -18.52 -12.11
N ARG A 118 12.57 -18.23 -13.06
CA ARG A 118 11.21 -17.70 -12.81
C ARG A 118 10.23 -18.14 -13.90
N PHE A 119 8.94 -17.93 -13.67
CA PHE A 119 7.94 -18.15 -14.72
C PHE A 119 8.07 -17.12 -15.85
N ASN A 120 7.66 -17.52 -17.05
CA ASN A 120 7.46 -16.60 -18.16
C ASN A 120 6.38 -15.56 -17.79
N ASP A 121 6.50 -14.36 -18.35
CA ASP A 121 5.64 -13.21 -18.10
C ASP A 121 4.15 -13.51 -18.30
N THR A 122 3.84 -14.28 -19.34
CA THR A 122 2.46 -14.69 -19.66
C THR A 122 1.81 -15.52 -18.56
N TYR A 123 2.59 -16.30 -17.80
CA TYR A 123 2.09 -17.13 -16.71
C TYR A 123 2.14 -16.42 -15.36
N ARG A 124 3.04 -15.46 -15.15
CA ARG A 124 3.18 -14.75 -13.86
C ARG A 124 2.12 -13.68 -13.63
N THR A 125 1.49 -13.18 -14.69
CA THR A 125 0.39 -12.20 -14.60
C THR A 125 -0.97 -12.87 -14.39
N ASN A 126 -1.06 -14.19 -14.52
CA ASN A 126 -2.28 -14.97 -14.38
C ASN A 126 -2.28 -15.79 -13.09
N LEU A 127 -3.15 -15.42 -12.14
CA LEU A 127 -3.27 -16.12 -10.87
C LEU A 127 -3.60 -17.61 -11.04
N ASN A 128 -4.46 -17.98 -12.00
CA ASN A 128 -4.81 -19.38 -12.24
C ASN A 128 -3.59 -20.18 -12.70
N SER A 129 -2.74 -19.60 -13.55
CA SER A 129 -1.50 -20.24 -14.00
C SER A 129 -0.55 -20.48 -12.83
N ILE A 130 -0.43 -19.52 -11.91
CA ILE A 130 0.37 -19.66 -10.68
C ILE A 130 -0.21 -20.77 -9.79
N LEU A 131 -1.52 -20.79 -9.57
CA LEU A 131 -2.17 -21.79 -8.71
C LEU A 131 -2.15 -23.20 -9.32
N GLN A 132 -2.11 -23.34 -10.64
CA GLN A 132 -1.98 -24.63 -11.32
C GLN A 132 -0.54 -25.17 -11.32
N GLN A 133 0.45 -24.38 -10.89
CA GLN A 133 1.82 -24.85 -10.72
C GLN A 133 1.84 -26.07 -9.80
N LYS A 134 2.51 -27.13 -10.26
CA LYS A 134 2.69 -28.34 -9.47
C LYS A 134 3.91 -28.22 -8.57
N VAL A 135 3.70 -28.43 -7.29
CA VAL A 135 4.80 -28.57 -6.32
C VAL A 135 5.19 -30.04 -6.28
N MET A 136 6.46 -30.32 -6.61
CA MET A 136 7.04 -31.66 -6.48
C MET A 136 7.69 -31.79 -5.11
N PHE A 137 7.34 -32.85 -4.38
CA PHE A 137 7.85 -33.09 -3.03
C PHE A 137 7.82 -34.58 -2.71
N MET A 138 8.56 -34.97 -1.69
CA MET A 138 8.51 -36.32 -1.12
C MET A 138 7.57 -36.30 0.08
N ASN A 139 6.58 -37.19 0.10
CA ASN A 139 5.69 -37.30 1.26
C ASN A 139 6.39 -38.04 2.41
N ASN A 140 5.74 -38.07 3.58
CA ASN A 140 6.26 -38.74 4.79
C ASN A 140 6.43 -40.26 4.64
N ARG A 141 6.02 -40.85 3.51
CA ARG A 141 6.14 -42.28 3.16
C ARG A 141 7.25 -42.52 2.13
N GLY A 142 8.03 -41.50 1.77
CA GLY A 142 9.11 -41.59 0.78
C GLY A 142 8.64 -41.56 -0.67
N GLN A 143 7.35 -41.36 -0.93
CA GLN A 143 6.80 -41.32 -2.30
C GLN A 143 6.93 -39.91 -2.88
N LYS A 144 7.39 -39.82 -4.13
CA LYS A 144 7.41 -38.57 -4.89
C LYS A 144 5.99 -38.24 -5.33
N LEU A 145 5.47 -37.10 -4.91
CA LEU A 145 4.18 -36.58 -5.31
C LEU A 145 4.35 -35.23 -6.03
N SER A 146 3.36 -34.93 -6.87
CA SER A 146 3.28 -33.67 -7.60
C SER A 146 1.83 -33.21 -7.55
N ILE A 147 1.55 -32.16 -6.78
CA ILE A 147 0.19 -31.63 -6.62
C ILE A 147 0.15 -30.15 -7.01
N PRO A 148 -0.91 -29.67 -7.67
CA PRO A 148 -1.06 -28.26 -7.96
C PRO A 148 -1.28 -27.47 -6.66
N ILE A 149 -0.79 -26.23 -6.59
CA ILE A 149 -0.99 -25.36 -5.43
C ILE A 149 -2.48 -25.18 -5.13
N SER A 150 -3.33 -25.10 -6.17
CA SER A 150 -4.79 -24.98 -6.03
C SER A 150 -5.42 -26.11 -5.19
N ALA A 151 -4.83 -27.31 -5.15
CA ALA A 151 -5.37 -28.43 -4.37
C ALA A 151 -5.24 -28.23 -2.86
N VAL A 152 -4.33 -27.36 -2.41
CA VAL A 152 -4.11 -27.03 -0.99
C VAL A 152 -4.57 -25.60 -0.66
N VAL A 153 -5.26 -24.92 -1.58
CA VAL A 153 -5.82 -23.58 -1.34
C VAL A 153 -7.27 -23.71 -0.88
N LYS A 154 -7.56 -23.13 0.27
CA LYS A 154 -8.91 -23.06 0.84
C LYS A 154 -9.71 -21.89 0.26
N LYS A 155 -9.07 -20.72 0.13
CA LYS A 155 -9.73 -19.51 -0.36
C LYS A 155 -8.73 -18.54 -0.98
N VAL A 156 -9.17 -17.82 -2.01
CA VAL A 156 -8.47 -16.66 -2.57
C VAL A 156 -9.34 -15.44 -2.32
N LYS A 157 -8.75 -14.34 -1.84
CA LYS A 157 -9.43 -13.06 -1.64
C LYS A 157 -8.64 -11.95 -2.28
N GLU A 158 -9.31 -11.07 -3.00
CA GLU A 158 -8.77 -9.78 -3.40
C GLU A 158 -9.14 -8.77 -2.31
N VAL A 159 -8.14 -8.10 -1.76
CA VAL A 159 -8.31 -7.11 -0.69
C VAL A 159 -7.55 -5.84 -1.07
N ASN A 160 -8.12 -4.69 -0.76
CA ASN A 160 -7.40 -3.41 -0.88
C ASN A 160 -6.80 -3.06 0.48
N LYS A 161 -5.51 -2.76 0.49
CA LYS A 161 -4.80 -2.29 1.69
C LYS A 161 -4.12 -0.95 1.43
N HIS A 162 -3.68 -0.34 2.52
CA HIS A 162 -2.79 0.81 2.48
C HIS A 162 -1.45 0.39 1.91
N ALA A 163 -0.92 1.14 0.94
CA ALA A 163 0.35 0.81 0.28
C ALA A 163 1.53 0.88 1.25
N ALA A 164 1.49 1.83 2.18
CA ALA A 164 2.47 2.05 3.22
C ALA A 164 1.80 2.61 4.49
N VAL A 165 2.49 2.51 5.62
CA VAL A 165 2.10 3.13 6.89
C VAL A 165 3.18 4.15 7.25
N VAL A 166 2.83 5.42 7.23
CA VAL A 166 3.72 6.51 7.64
C VAL A 166 3.76 6.58 9.17
N ARG A 167 4.97 6.69 9.72
CA ARG A 167 5.20 6.82 11.17
C ARG A 167 6.10 8.00 11.46
N LYS A 168 5.75 8.75 12.51
CA LYS A 168 6.57 9.82 13.09
C LYS A 168 6.74 9.55 14.57
N ASN A 169 7.99 9.50 15.04
CA ASN A 169 8.32 9.16 16.43
C ASN A 169 7.63 7.86 16.90
N LEU A 170 7.71 6.81 16.07
CA LEU A 170 7.07 5.49 16.27
C LEU A 170 5.54 5.47 16.26
N ASN A 171 4.87 6.62 16.13
CA ASN A 171 3.43 6.71 16.07
C ASN A 171 2.95 6.73 14.61
N ASN A 172 1.92 5.92 14.31
CA ASN A 172 1.23 6.00 13.03
C ASN A 172 0.68 7.42 12.86
N THR A 173 0.98 8.04 11.73
CA THR A 173 0.61 9.42 11.42
C THR A 173 0.04 9.48 10.02
N VAL A 174 -1.04 10.23 9.85
CA VAL A 174 -1.57 10.61 8.53
C VAL A 174 -1.49 12.12 8.43
N THR A 175 -0.88 12.62 7.37
CA THR A 175 -0.69 14.05 7.15
C THR A 175 -1.69 14.55 6.12
N VAL A 176 -2.50 15.54 6.51
CA VAL A 176 -3.29 16.33 5.57
C VAL A 176 -2.50 17.60 5.26
N PHE A 177 -2.20 17.84 3.99
CA PHE A 177 -1.37 18.99 3.59
C PHE A 177 -1.96 19.74 2.40
N ALA A 178 -1.67 21.03 2.33
CA ALA A 178 -2.03 21.89 1.21
C ALA A 178 -0.99 23.00 1.01
N GLY A 179 -0.83 23.39 -0.25
CA GLY A 179 -0.19 24.64 -0.61
C GLY A 179 -1.11 25.83 -0.37
N VAL A 180 -0.53 27.02 -0.52
CA VAL A 180 -1.24 28.29 -0.53
C VAL A 180 -1.10 28.90 -1.93
N GLN A 181 -2.17 29.48 -2.45
CA GLN A 181 -2.16 30.17 -3.74
C GLN A 181 -1.31 31.44 -3.67
N GLU A 182 -0.72 31.81 -4.79
CA GLU A 182 0.08 33.03 -4.89
C GLU A 182 -0.76 34.28 -4.58
N GLY A 183 -0.17 35.25 -3.88
CA GLY A 183 -0.84 36.48 -3.46
C GLY A 183 -1.56 36.40 -2.10
N PHE A 184 -1.69 35.20 -1.51
CA PHE A 184 -2.27 35.03 -0.17
C PHE A 184 -1.19 34.89 0.92
N ASN A 185 -1.52 35.32 2.13
CA ASN A 185 -0.66 35.20 3.30
C ASN A 185 -0.81 33.82 3.96
N PRO A 186 0.25 32.98 4.00
CA PRO A 186 0.16 31.65 4.61
C PRO A 186 -0.23 31.67 6.09
N ASN A 187 0.19 32.68 6.86
CA ASN A 187 -0.10 32.76 8.29
C ASN A 187 -1.59 33.00 8.56
N GLU A 188 -2.25 33.81 7.73
CA GLU A 188 -3.69 34.06 7.85
C GLU A 188 -4.49 32.81 7.53
N ILE A 189 -4.12 32.09 6.46
CA ILE A 189 -4.74 30.81 6.09
C ILE A 189 -4.53 29.76 7.18
N ILE A 190 -3.33 29.66 7.76
CA ILE A 190 -3.07 28.74 8.88
C ILE A 190 -4.00 29.04 10.07
N ASN A 191 -4.24 30.32 10.38
CA ASN A 191 -5.16 30.70 11.46
C ASN A 191 -6.60 30.32 11.15
N GLN A 192 -7.09 30.57 9.93
CA GLN A 192 -8.44 30.14 9.51
C GLN A 192 -8.59 28.62 9.54
N VAL A 193 -7.56 27.88 9.09
CA VAL A 193 -7.56 26.41 9.16
C VAL A 193 -7.57 25.91 10.60
N LYS A 194 -6.84 26.57 11.52
CA LYS A 194 -6.89 26.23 12.96
C LYS A 194 -8.29 26.45 13.55
N GLU A 195 -8.96 27.53 13.20
CA GLU A 195 -10.34 27.78 13.64
C GLU A 195 -11.30 26.70 13.14
N LEU A 196 -11.18 26.31 11.86
CA LEU A 196 -11.97 25.20 11.31
C LEU A 196 -11.65 23.86 11.98
N LEU A 197 -10.40 23.60 12.35
CA LEU A 197 -10.04 22.39 13.09
C LEU A 197 -10.66 22.36 14.49
N LEU A 198 -10.71 23.49 15.19
CA LEU A 198 -11.40 23.60 16.48
C LEU A 198 -12.90 23.34 16.33
N GLN A 199 -13.53 23.89 15.29
CA GLN A 199 -14.94 23.62 14.97
C GLN A 199 -15.18 22.14 14.62
N PHE A 200 -14.24 21.52 13.89
CA PHE A 200 -14.30 20.08 13.61
C PHE A 200 -14.25 19.27 14.91
N ASP A 201 -13.40 19.60 15.87
CA ASP A 201 -13.29 18.88 17.15
C ASP A 201 -14.56 18.95 18.03
N GLU A 202 -15.41 19.95 17.79
CA GLU A 202 -16.73 20.13 18.42
C GLU A 202 -17.88 19.52 17.58
N SER A 203 -17.64 19.24 16.30
CA SER A 203 -18.63 18.62 15.41
C SER A 203 -18.94 17.17 15.80
N PRO A 204 -20.12 16.64 15.42
CA PRO A 204 -20.44 15.23 15.60
C PRO A 204 -19.38 14.29 15.01
N GLU A 205 -18.79 14.68 13.87
CA GLU A 205 -17.72 13.94 13.22
C GLU A 205 -16.42 13.94 14.03
N GLY A 206 -16.04 15.07 14.64
CA GLY A 206 -14.82 15.13 15.46
C GLY A 206 -14.95 14.38 16.79
N LEU A 207 -16.12 14.48 17.43
CA LEU A 207 -16.43 13.75 18.65
C LEU A 207 -16.40 12.23 18.47
N PHE A 208 -16.71 11.72 17.27
CA PHE A 208 -16.62 10.30 16.94
C PHE A 208 -15.17 9.76 17.00
N PHE A 209 -14.16 10.61 16.83
CA PHE A 209 -12.75 10.24 16.81
C PHE A 209 -11.94 10.70 18.04
N LYS A 210 -12.63 11.10 19.12
CA LYS A 210 -12.00 11.37 20.42
C LYS A 210 -11.84 10.10 21.24
#